data_AF-A0A1Y1NI49-F1
#
_entry.id   AF-A0A1Y1NI49-F1
#
_cell.length_a   1.000
_cell.length_b   1.000
_cell.length_c   1.000
_cell.angle_alpha   90.00
_cell.angle_beta   90.00
_cell.angle_gamma   90.00
#
_symmetry.space_group_name_H-M   'P 1'
#
loop_
_entity.id
_entity.type
_entity.pdbx_description
1 polymer ?
#
loop_
_entity_poly.entity_id
_entity_poly.type
_entity_poly.pdbx_seq_one_letter_code
_entity_poly.pdbx_strand_id
1 'polypeptide(L)'
;MDFSLSPKRKCCVHNCKDQFLPRHRFPNPKHYSELFKRWLMILRPRNYINYTDFEIYNTFRVCERHFEAHNIIAGSRRGLKYTAIPTLYLEEIPCSSKQADEILSCSQLNVEQFNLQVPEDESHKSKQEMEAEYGIEISGSSEQFNQEAPEDTLNKRTQPMEVNSVRVIKKRRLSLLKDVGVTRSSQLDPRANLLYKKLTTWSVKMARMARKITSYKIRLQKAQLCNSEGFQKIMSQVNNYTHQFILSQIRNQERALKCRRYTLEDKILALSLYKASGKGYRLLSKIFALPHPRTLSKLLQKIPLQPGINEIIFKSLQENIRGMKKDDKICILMFDEMSIDVNVYYNRHNDIIVGIEDFGHKRSSKLADHVNLFMLRGLHRQWRQPVSFTFSSGPVTSENLKYQLTEVIKNCLEIGLDVVATVCDQGASNQAAINSLIKDTREHFLREGQENRLFGFLVNNEEIVPFYDVPHLLKGIRNNLLNKDLHFVMNNKKGIASWKHIVKFHNLDSSEPTLRLCSKLTDEHVVPEKIKKMKVSYCTQVFSYTVGSLMIRLSKWGNYE
;
A
#
# COMPACT_ATOMS: atom_id res chain seq x y z
N MET A 1 -38.32 9.82 -14.89
CA MET A 1 -38.57 10.14 -13.48
C MET A 1 -37.83 11.42 -13.16
N ASP A 2 -38.57 12.53 -13.14
CA ASP A 2 -38.05 13.84 -12.74
C ASP A 2 -37.61 13.79 -11.28
N PHE A 3 -36.31 13.97 -11.05
CA PHE A 3 -35.78 14.19 -9.71
C PHE A 3 -36.01 15.65 -9.33
N SER A 4 -37.15 15.93 -8.69
CA SER A 4 -37.41 17.22 -8.04
C SER A 4 -36.45 17.41 -6.85
N LEU A 5 -35.28 17.99 -7.10
CA LEU A 5 -34.33 18.43 -6.08
C LEU A 5 -34.95 19.60 -5.29
N SER A 6 -35.15 19.42 -3.99
CA SER A 6 -35.57 20.49 -3.07
C SER A 6 -34.64 21.71 -3.19
N PRO A 7 -35.16 22.95 -3.28
CA PRO A 7 -34.34 24.14 -3.43
C PRO A 7 -33.39 24.29 -2.23
N LYS A 8 -32.08 24.30 -2.50
CA LYS A 8 -31.05 24.56 -1.48
C LYS A 8 -31.13 26.03 -1.04
N ARG A 9 -30.73 26.33 0.21
CA ARG A 9 -30.65 27.72 0.73
C ARG A 9 -30.01 28.66 -0.30
N LYS A 10 -30.59 29.86 -0.47
CA LYS A 10 -30.15 30.86 -1.46
C LYS A 10 -28.68 31.25 -1.26
N CYS A 11 -27.96 31.45 -2.36
CA CYS A 11 -26.60 31.98 -2.34
C CYS A 11 -26.62 33.43 -1.83
N CYS A 12 -25.64 33.81 -1.00
CA CYS A 12 -25.53 35.15 -0.44
C CYS A 12 -24.80 36.16 -1.35
N VAL A 13 -24.18 35.70 -2.46
CA VAL A 13 -23.56 36.58 -3.45
C VAL A 13 -24.65 37.35 -4.20
N HIS A 14 -24.44 38.66 -4.36
CA HIS A 14 -25.34 39.55 -5.08
C HIS A 14 -25.65 39.00 -6.49
N ASN A 15 -26.92 39.07 -6.88
CA ASN A 15 -27.44 38.64 -8.19
C ASN A 15 -27.17 37.17 -8.59
N CYS A 16 -26.69 36.33 -7.67
CA CYS A 16 -26.51 34.90 -7.93
C CYS A 16 -27.87 34.18 -8.01
N LYS A 17 -28.21 33.74 -9.23
CA LYS A 17 -29.45 32.99 -9.54
C LYS A 17 -29.29 31.46 -9.42
N ASP A 18 -28.10 30.98 -9.03
CA ASP A 18 -27.86 29.55 -8.90
C ASP A 18 -28.73 28.93 -7.80
N GLN A 19 -29.42 27.82 -8.10
CA GLN A 19 -30.26 27.09 -7.13
C GLN A 19 -29.80 25.65 -6.88
N PHE A 20 -28.86 25.15 -7.69
CA PHE A 20 -28.58 23.71 -7.80
C PHE A 20 -27.21 23.31 -7.23
N LEU A 21 -26.20 24.17 -7.33
CA LEU A 21 -24.84 23.82 -6.92
C LEU A 21 -24.71 23.64 -5.39
N PRO A 22 -23.72 22.85 -4.92
CA PRO A 22 -23.44 22.71 -3.50
C PRO A 22 -23.24 24.06 -2.80
N ARG A 23 -23.71 24.14 -1.55
CA ARG A 23 -23.69 25.36 -0.74
C ARG A 23 -22.68 25.22 0.39
N HIS A 24 -21.69 26.11 0.40
CA HIS A 24 -20.67 26.18 1.43
C HIS A 24 -21.08 27.17 2.52
N ARG A 25 -20.74 26.82 3.76
CA ARG A 25 -20.86 27.75 4.91
C ARG A 25 -19.66 28.68 4.92
N PHE A 26 -19.82 29.86 5.53
CA PHE A 26 -18.70 30.68 5.92
C PHE A 26 -17.73 29.88 6.83
N PRO A 27 -16.43 30.24 6.87
CA PRO A 27 -15.49 29.69 7.83
C PRO A 27 -15.99 29.91 9.26
N ASN A 28 -15.71 29.00 10.20
CA ASN A 28 -16.13 29.18 11.59
C ASN A 28 -15.32 30.34 12.23
N PRO A 29 -15.96 31.42 12.69
CA PRO A 29 -15.25 32.60 13.20
C PRO A 29 -14.39 32.32 14.45
N LYS A 30 -14.69 31.26 15.23
CA LYS A 30 -13.87 30.88 16.39
C LYS A 30 -12.54 30.22 16.03
N HIS A 31 -12.47 29.52 14.90
CA HIS A 31 -11.28 28.75 14.50
C HIS A 31 -10.57 29.32 13.28
N TYR A 32 -11.28 30.10 12.46
CA TYR A 32 -10.80 30.64 11.19
C TYR A 32 -11.24 32.10 11.05
N SER A 33 -10.98 32.92 12.08
CA SER A 33 -11.39 34.32 12.17
C SER A 33 -10.88 35.16 10.98
N GLU A 34 -9.63 34.97 10.59
CA GLU A 34 -9.00 35.74 9.52
C GLU A 34 -9.58 35.40 8.13
N LEU A 35 -9.75 34.11 7.83
CA LEU A 35 -10.40 33.68 6.59
C LEU A 35 -11.89 34.08 6.56
N PHE A 36 -12.57 34.04 7.70
CA PHE A 36 -13.94 34.51 7.84
C PHE A 36 -14.05 36.01 7.50
N LYS A 37 -13.15 36.85 8.02
CA LYS A 37 -13.07 38.28 7.67
C LYS A 37 -12.81 38.49 6.19
N ARG A 38 -11.89 37.75 5.57
CA ARG A 38 -11.63 37.82 4.12
C ARG A 38 -12.87 37.48 3.30
N TRP A 39 -13.60 36.41 3.65
CA TRP A 39 -14.87 36.08 2.99
C TRP A 39 -15.91 37.18 3.16
N LEU A 40 -15.98 37.81 4.33
CA LEU A 40 -16.92 38.90 4.61
C LEU A 40 -16.60 40.16 3.78
N MET A 41 -15.32 40.52 3.68
CA MET A 41 -14.84 41.65 2.89
C MET A 41 -15.14 41.50 1.40
N ILE A 42 -15.01 40.28 0.88
CA ILE A 42 -15.19 39.95 -0.53
C ILE A 42 -16.67 39.83 -0.90
N LEU A 43 -17.47 39.16 -0.07
CA LEU A 43 -18.84 38.79 -0.43
C LEU A 43 -19.90 39.81 -0.01
N ARG A 44 -19.62 40.63 1.02
CA ARG A 44 -20.51 41.65 1.62
C ARG A 44 -22.01 41.31 1.50
N PRO A 45 -22.49 40.24 2.16
CA PRO A 45 -23.89 39.79 2.03
C PRO A 45 -24.88 40.89 2.45
N ARG A 46 -26.05 41.00 1.80
CA ARG A 46 -27.03 42.05 2.16
C ARG A 46 -27.36 42.04 3.66
N ASN A 47 -27.33 43.23 4.27
CA ASN A 47 -27.63 43.47 5.68
C ASN A 47 -26.72 42.71 6.67
N TYR A 48 -25.51 42.28 6.27
CA TYR A 48 -24.59 41.54 7.15
C TYR A 48 -24.16 42.32 8.40
N ILE A 49 -24.18 43.65 8.35
CA ILE A 49 -23.82 44.56 9.45
C ILE A 49 -24.73 44.35 10.69
N ASN A 50 -25.95 43.85 10.48
CA ASN A 50 -26.91 43.62 11.56
C ASN A 50 -26.80 42.23 12.21
N TYR A 51 -25.80 41.42 11.83
CA TYR A 51 -25.62 40.06 12.33
C TYR A 51 -24.27 39.92 13.06
N THR A 52 -24.26 39.14 14.13
CA THR A 52 -23.01 38.70 14.78
C THR A 52 -22.26 37.70 13.89
N ASP A 53 -20.94 37.57 14.09
CA ASP A 53 -20.10 36.62 13.32
C ASP A 53 -20.66 35.18 13.33
N PHE A 54 -21.22 34.74 14.46
CA PHE A 54 -21.78 33.40 14.59
C PHE A 54 -23.13 33.26 13.88
N GLU A 55 -23.92 34.32 13.79
CA GLU A 55 -25.14 34.34 13.01
C GLU A 55 -24.83 34.36 11.50
N ILE A 56 -23.81 35.12 11.07
CA ILE A 56 -23.35 35.12 9.68
C ILE A 56 -22.95 33.69 9.26
N TYR A 57 -22.15 33.01 10.09
CA TYR A 57 -21.74 31.61 9.89
C TYR A 57 -22.93 30.64 9.74
N ASN A 58 -23.99 30.81 10.53
CA ASN A 58 -25.15 29.92 10.52
C ASN A 58 -26.16 30.24 9.41
N THR A 59 -26.23 31.50 8.98
CA THR A 59 -27.27 32.01 8.09
C THR A 59 -26.85 32.00 6.63
N PHE A 60 -25.70 32.59 6.29
CA PHE A 60 -25.30 32.80 4.89
C PHE A 60 -24.62 31.58 4.26
N ARG A 61 -24.86 31.39 2.96
CA ARG A 61 -24.30 30.28 2.16
C ARG A 61 -23.80 30.79 0.82
N VAL A 62 -22.70 30.23 0.33
CA VAL A 62 -22.09 30.58 -0.97
C VAL A 62 -22.13 29.34 -1.87
N CYS A 63 -22.53 29.45 -3.15
CA CYS A 63 -22.36 28.30 -4.05
C CYS A 63 -20.90 28.06 -4.40
N GLU A 64 -20.65 26.80 -4.73
CA GLU A 64 -19.44 26.32 -5.38
C GLU A 64 -19.00 27.15 -6.60
N ARG A 65 -19.94 27.73 -7.39
CA ARG A 65 -19.67 28.58 -8.56
C ARG A 65 -18.67 29.73 -8.30
N HIS A 66 -18.62 30.24 -7.08
CA HIS A 66 -17.76 31.38 -6.74
C HIS A 66 -16.33 30.98 -6.37
N PHE A 67 -16.00 29.69 -6.41
CA PHE A 67 -14.68 29.16 -6.09
C PHE A 67 -14.04 28.54 -7.32
N GLU A 68 -12.73 28.71 -7.46
CA GLU A 68 -11.95 28.03 -8.50
C GLU A 68 -11.95 26.51 -8.30
N ALA A 69 -11.90 25.77 -9.41
CA ALA A 69 -11.96 24.30 -9.42
C ALA A 69 -10.92 23.64 -8.49
N HIS A 70 -9.73 24.22 -8.38
CA HIS A 70 -8.64 23.71 -7.56
C HIS A 70 -8.91 23.85 -6.04
N ASN A 71 -9.87 24.68 -5.64
CA ASN A 71 -10.27 24.91 -4.25
C ASN A 71 -11.38 23.98 -3.77
N ILE A 72 -12.00 23.22 -4.69
CA ILE A 72 -13.12 22.33 -4.41
C ILE A 72 -12.59 20.92 -4.10
N ILE A 73 -13.04 20.35 -2.98
CA ILE A 73 -12.65 19.00 -2.55
C ILE A 73 -13.91 18.15 -2.40
N ALA A 74 -14.20 17.36 -3.44
CA ALA A 74 -15.31 16.42 -3.47
C ALA A 74 -15.24 15.42 -2.30
N GLY A 75 -16.35 15.25 -1.57
CA GLY A 75 -16.47 14.28 -0.46
C GLY A 75 -15.91 14.73 0.89
N SER A 76 -15.31 15.92 0.98
CA SER A 76 -14.94 16.52 2.28
C SER A 76 -16.16 17.11 3.00
N ARG A 77 -16.16 17.14 4.34
CA ARG A 77 -17.29 17.71 5.11
C ARG A 77 -17.53 19.20 4.82
N ARG A 78 -16.48 19.96 4.42
CA ARG A 78 -16.53 21.39 4.09
C ARG A 78 -16.76 21.64 2.59
N GLY A 79 -16.34 20.70 1.73
CA GLY A 79 -16.39 20.81 0.27
C GLY A 79 -15.31 21.71 -0.33
N LEU A 80 -14.49 22.38 0.48
CA LEU A 80 -13.48 23.36 0.07
C LEU A 80 -12.16 23.17 0.82
N LYS A 81 -11.04 23.60 0.22
CA LYS A 81 -9.74 23.77 0.90
C LYS A 81 -9.85 24.73 2.09
N TYR A 82 -8.98 24.58 3.08
CA TYR A 82 -8.97 25.45 4.26
C TYR A 82 -8.52 26.89 3.94
N THR A 83 -7.85 27.11 2.82
CA THR A 83 -7.42 28.41 2.30
C THR A 83 -8.33 28.95 1.18
N ALA A 84 -9.42 28.24 0.84
CA ALA A 84 -10.29 28.62 -0.27
C ALA A 84 -10.97 29.97 0.00
N ILE A 85 -10.90 30.86 -0.98
CA ILE A 85 -11.54 32.18 -0.99
C ILE A 85 -12.42 32.25 -2.25
N PRO A 86 -13.62 32.85 -2.20
CA PRO A 86 -14.42 33.05 -3.39
C PRO A 86 -13.78 34.15 -4.24
N THR A 87 -13.48 33.86 -5.50
CA THR A 87 -12.82 34.78 -6.43
C THR A 87 -13.60 34.97 -7.74
N LEU A 88 -14.59 34.11 -8.03
CA LEU A 88 -15.27 34.07 -9.32
C LEU A 88 -16.69 34.66 -9.26
N TYR A 89 -17.08 35.38 -10.32
CA TYR A 89 -18.42 35.92 -10.52
C TYR A 89 -18.91 36.78 -9.34
N LEU A 90 -18.05 37.69 -8.89
CA LEU A 90 -18.35 38.72 -7.90
C LEU A 90 -18.54 40.04 -8.67
N GLU A 91 -19.62 40.77 -8.39
CA GLU A 91 -19.80 42.11 -8.98
C GLU A 91 -18.79 43.09 -8.37
N GLU A 92 -18.18 43.92 -9.20
CA GLU A 92 -17.38 45.06 -8.74
C GLU A 92 -18.32 46.08 -8.08
N ILE A 93 -18.24 46.20 -6.76
CA ILE A 93 -18.88 47.31 -6.05
C ILE A 93 -17.93 48.52 -6.21
N PRO A 94 -18.41 49.69 -6.65
CA PRO A 94 -17.58 50.90 -6.68
C PRO A 94 -17.16 51.23 -5.24
N CYS A 95 -15.88 51.07 -4.93
CA CYS A 95 -15.35 51.41 -3.62
C CYS A 95 -15.13 52.93 -3.56
N SER A 96 -15.84 53.63 -2.67
CA SER A 96 -15.46 54.99 -2.30
C SER A 96 -14.04 54.98 -1.70
N SER A 97 -13.25 55.94 -2.12
CA SER A 97 -11.78 56.03 -2.10
C SER A 97 -11.09 56.19 -0.74
N LYS A 98 -11.40 55.35 0.26
CA LYS A 98 -10.63 55.31 1.53
C LYS A 98 -10.26 53.90 2.05
N GLN A 99 -10.52 52.85 1.29
CA GLN A 99 -10.21 51.46 1.68
C GLN A 99 -9.30 50.71 0.68
N ALA A 100 -8.85 51.39 -0.38
CA ALA A 100 -7.98 50.77 -1.40
C ALA A 100 -6.54 50.57 -0.91
N ASP A 101 -6.07 51.38 0.05
CA ASP A 101 -4.67 51.36 0.49
C ASP A 101 -4.31 50.20 1.45
N GLU A 102 -5.29 49.52 2.05
CA GLU A 102 -5.03 48.30 2.84
C GLU A 102 -4.93 47.03 1.98
N ILE A 103 -5.41 47.05 0.74
CA ILE A 103 -5.50 45.86 -0.12
C ILE A 103 -4.16 45.57 -0.81
N LEU A 104 -3.31 46.58 -1.02
CA LEU A 104 -2.02 46.42 -1.70
C LEU A 104 -0.84 46.04 -0.79
N SER A 105 -1.01 46.09 0.54
CA SER A 105 0.03 45.75 1.52
C SER A 105 0.11 44.25 1.86
N CYS A 106 -0.84 43.42 1.42
CA CYS A 106 -0.97 42.03 1.89
C CYS A 106 -0.67 40.97 0.81
N SER A 107 -0.35 41.39 -0.43
CA SER A 107 -0.03 40.50 -1.56
C SER A 107 1.47 40.20 -1.71
N GLN A 108 2.34 40.73 -0.83
CA GLN A 108 3.78 40.49 -0.85
C GLN A 108 4.29 40.07 0.54
N LEU A 109 3.92 38.87 1.00
CA LEU A 109 4.73 38.15 1.98
C LEU A 109 4.83 36.68 1.59
N ASN A 110 6.08 36.24 1.52
CA ASN A 110 6.53 34.95 1.06
C ASN A 110 5.93 33.79 1.86
N VAL A 111 5.72 32.72 1.10
CA VAL A 111 5.48 31.35 1.52
C VAL A 111 6.72 30.86 2.27
N GLU A 112 6.72 30.85 3.60
CA GLU A 112 7.48 29.91 4.43
C GLU A 112 7.16 30.12 5.92
N GLN A 113 7.05 29.00 6.64
CA GLN A 113 6.83 28.89 8.09
C GLN A 113 5.51 29.44 8.67
N PHE A 114 4.49 28.58 8.79
CA PHE A 114 3.61 28.62 9.96
C PHE A 114 3.22 27.20 10.37
N ASN A 115 3.92 26.72 11.40
CA ASN A 115 3.56 25.57 12.22
C ASN A 115 2.32 25.98 13.05
N LEU A 116 1.16 25.38 12.82
CA LEU A 116 0.09 25.36 13.82
C LEU A 116 -0.06 23.94 14.35
N GLN A 117 0.35 23.78 15.61
CA GLN A 117 0.09 22.64 16.46
C GLN A 117 -1.42 22.35 16.48
N VAL A 118 -1.77 21.08 16.33
CA VAL A 118 -3.14 20.58 16.47
C VAL A 118 -3.31 20.20 17.95
N PRO A 119 -4.16 20.88 18.74
CA PRO A 119 -4.48 20.40 20.07
C PRO A 119 -5.37 19.15 19.97
N GLU A 120 -5.11 18.23 20.89
CA GLU A 120 -5.88 17.02 21.15
C GLU A 120 -7.34 17.39 21.50
N ASP A 121 -8.29 16.80 20.79
CA ASP A 121 -9.73 17.01 20.99
C ASP A 121 -10.18 16.14 22.18
N GLU A 122 -10.20 16.74 23.37
CA GLU A 122 -11.03 16.28 24.48
C GLU A 122 -12.53 16.47 24.16
N SER A 123 -13.29 15.55 24.73
CA SER A 123 -14.75 15.47 24.72
C SER A 123 -15.47 16.79 24.94
N HIS A 124 -16.45 17.09 24.09
CA HIS A 124 -17.87 17.22 24.43
C HIS A 124 -18.64 17.84 23.26
N LYS A 125 -19.54 17.06 22.64
CA LYS A 125 -20.67 17.63 21.88
C LYS A 125 -21.98 17.08 22.41
N SER A 126 -22.75 18.00 22.96
CA SER A 126 -24.19 18.02 23.02
C SER A 126 -24.81 17.39 21.76
N LYS A 127 -25.65 16.39 21.99
CA LYS A 127 -26.64 15.91 21.02
C LYS A 127 -28.00 16.35 21.50
N GLN A 128 -28.67 17.15 20.68
CA GLN A 128 -30.13 17.15 20.65
C GLN A 128 -30.56 15.76 20.20
N GLU A 129 -31.24 15.04 21.09
CA GLU A 129 -31.79 13.73 20.85
C GLU A 129 -33.14 13.86 20.14
N MET A 130 -33.20 13.43 18.88
CA MET A 130 -34.42 12.84 18.34
C MET A 130 -34.22 11.33 18.39
N GLU A 131 -34.78 10.68 19.40
CA GLU A 131 -34.85 9.23 19.48
C GLU A 131 -36.14 8.74 18.80
N ALA A 132 -35.99 7.89 17.78
CA ALA A 132 -37.07 7.02 17.31
C ALA A 132 -36.68 5.59 17.71
N GLU A 133 -37.60 4.88 18.38
CA GLU A 133 -37.44 3.47 18.72
C GLU A 133 -38.70 2.68 18.31
N TYR A 134 -38.46 1.41 17.97
CA TYR A 134 -39.36 0.51 17.25
C TYR A 134 -39.87 -0.53 18.25
N GLY A 135 -41.19 -0.73 18.33
CA GLY A 135 -41.81 -1.81 19.13
C GLY A 135 -42.31 -2.95 18.25
N ILE A 136 -42.35 -4.17 18.79
CA ILE A 136 -42.95 -5.36 18.19
C ILE A 136 -44.18 -5.73 19.06
N GLU A 137 -45.37 -5.78 18.47
CA GLU A 137 -46.54 -6.42 19.08
C GLU A 137 -46.54 -7.89 18.66
N ILE A 138 -46.65 -8.80 19.63
CA ILE A 138 -46.91 -10.22 19.41
C ILE A 138 -48.35 -10.46 19.88
N SER A 139 -49.26 -10.73 18.95
CA SER A 139 -50.58 -11.26 19.28
C SER A 139 -50.42 -12.74 19.62
N GLY A 140 -50.49 -13.08 20.91
CA GLY A 140 -50.59 -14.47 21.35
C GLY A 140 -52.05 -14.90 21.37
N SER A 141 -52.43 -15.80 20.47
CA SER A 141 -53.56 -16.68 20.69
C SER A 141 -53.11 -17.82 21.59
N SER A 142 -53.70 -17.90 22.77
CA SER A 142 -53.56 -19.04 23.68
C SER A 142 -54.24 -20.27 23.07
N GLU A 143 -53.48 -21.30 22.73
CA GLU A 143 -54.04 -22.63 22.51
C GLU A 143 -53.53 -23.58 23.58
N GLN A 144 -54.50 -24.20 24.24
CA GLN A 144 -54.34 -25.19 25.28
C GLN A 144 -53.73 -26.48 24.70
N PHE A 145 -52.92 -27.12 25.54
CA PHE A 145 -52.46 -28.49 25.40
C PHE A 145 -53.64 -29.42 25.12
N ASN A 146 -53.56 -30.20 24.04
CA ASN A 146 -54.10 -31.56 24.01
C ASN A 146 -53.23 -32.43 23.09
N GLN A 147 -52.90 -33.61 23.62
CA GLN A 147 -52.18 -34.69 22.95
C GLN A 147 -53.13 -35.42 21.99
N GLU A 148 -52.64 -35.79 20.81
CA GLU A 148 -52.79 -37.12 20.18
C GLU A 148 -52.19 -37.10 18.77
N ALA A 149 -51.43 -38.15 18.42
CA ALA A 149 -51.02 -38.48 17.05
C ALA A 149 -52.13 -39.36 16.41
N PRO A 150 -52.33 -39.37 15.08
CA PRO A 150 -51.49 -40.23 14.23
C PRO A 150 -51.25 -39.77 12.75
N GLU A 151 -50.41 -40.58 12.11
CA GLU A 151 -49.93 -40.76 10.73
C GLU A 151 -50.58 -40.11 9.48
N ASP A 152 -49.68 -39.93 8.48
CA ASP A 152 -49.82 -39.91 7.01
C ASP A 152 -50.78 -38.93 6.32
N THR A 153 -50.21 -37.97 5.57
CA THR A 153 -50.31 -37.95 4.09
C THR A 153 -49.54 -36.80 3.42
N LEU A 154 -48.90 -37.19 2.32
CA LEU A 154 -48.21 -36.41 1.30
C LEU A 154 -49.15 -35.41 0.58
N ASN A 155 -48.57 -34.35 0.01
CA ASN A 155 -49.14 -33.31 -0.87
C ASN A 155 -49.87 -32.13 -0.22
N LYS A 156 -49.15 -31.01 -0.06
CA LYS A 156 -49.69 -29.68 -0.36
C LYS A 156 -48.58 -28.72 -0.80
N ARG A 157 -48.82 -28.13 -1.97
CA ARG A 157 -48.05 -27.07 -2.65
C ARG A 157 -47.42 -26.09 -1.67
N THR A 158 -46.11 -25.91 -1.76
CA THR A 158 -45.37 -24.81 -1.14
C THR A 158 -45.85 -23.50 -1.76
N GLN A 159 -46.81 -22.85 -1.11
CA GLN A 159 -47.03 -21.43 -1.30
C GLN A 159 -45.78 -20.68 -0.81
N PRO A 160 -45.43 -19.53 -1.40
CA PRO A 160 -44.30 -18.73 -0.91
C PRO A 160 -44.57 -18.41 0.56
N MET A 161 -43.63 -18.77 1.45
CA MET A 161 -43.66 -18.30 2.83
C MET A 161 -43.78 -16.79 2.80
N GLU A 162 -44.92 -16.27 3.25
CA GLU A 162 -45.08 -14.85 3.52
C GLU A 162 -43.94 -14.43 4.43
N VAL A 163 -43.05 -13.61 3.88
CA VAL A 163 -42.05 -12.90 4.66
C VAL A 163 -42.85 -12.05 5.63
N ASN A 164 -42.85 -12.43 6.90
CA ASN A 164 -43.33 -11.60 7.99
C ASN A 164 -42.55 -10.28 7.98
N SER A 165 -43.02 -9.33 7.19
CA SER A 165 -42.49 -7.98 7.15
C SER A 165 -42.85 -7.37 8.49
N VAL A 166 -41.85 -7.17 9.35
CA VAL A 166 -42.02 -6.44 10.61
C VAL A 166 -42.44 -5.02 10.25
N ARG A 167 -43.74 -4.73 10.28
CA ARG A 167 -44.28 -3.37 10.14
C ARG A 167 -43.98 -2.60 11.40
N VAL A 168 -43.26 -1.51 11.24
CA VAL A 168 -42.85 -0.66 12.35
C VAL A 168 -43.88 0.45 12.51
N ILE A 169 -44.66 0.35 13.56
CA ILE A 169 -45.59 1.41 13.95
C ILE A 169 -44.84 2.42 14.82
N LYS A 170 -44.82 3.70 14.41
CA LYS A 170 -44.26 4.82 15.19
C LYS A 170 -45.19 5.13 16.37
N LYS A 171 -44.97 4.56 17.56
CA LYS A 171 -45.61 5.09 18.79
C LYS A 171 -44.89 6.38 19.21
N ARG A 172 -45.62 7.50 19.27
CA ARG A 172 -45.14 8.78 19.81
C ARG A 172 -44.80 8.58 21.29
N ARG A 173 -43.56 8.81 21.72
CA ARG A 173 -43.27 8.97 23.15
C ARG A 173 -43.99 10.23 23.63
N LEU A 174 -44.89 10.07 24.59
CA LEU A 174 -45.26 11.16 25.47
C LEU A 174 -43.99 11.55 26.23
N SER A 175 -43.65 12.84 26.19
CA SER A 175 -42.57 13.36 27.01
C SER A 175 -42.95 13.09 28.47
N LEU A 176 -42.12 12.37 29.22
CA LEU A 176 -42.35 12.15 30.67
C LEU A 176 -42.54 13.47 31.42
N LEU A 177 -42.00 14.58 30.92
CA LEU A 177 -42.25 15.93 31.45
C LEU A 177 -43.68 16.41 31.16
N LYS A 178 -44.22 16.07 29.99
CA LYS A 178 -45.59 16.40 29.56
C LYS A 178 -46.65 15.67 30.40
N ASP A 179 -46.35 14.46 30.86
CA ASP A 179 -47.23 13.69 31.76
C ASP A 179 -47.31 14.32 33.17
N VAL A 180 -46.30 15.12 33.55
CA VAL A 180 -46.24 15.87 34.81
C VAL A 180 -46.63 17.35 34.59
N GLY A 181 -47.12 17.72 33.40
CA GLY A 181 -47.56 19.10 33.09
C GLY A 181 -46.43 20.11 32.93
N VAL A 182 -45.18 19.65 32.79
CA VAL A 182 -43.97 20.47 32.82
C VAL A 182 -43.26 20.44 31.46
N THR A 183 -42.60 21.54 31.08
CA THR A 183 -41.90 21.63 29.78
C THR A 183 -40.38 21.45 29.89
N ARG A 184 -39.80 21.79 31.04
CA ARG A 184 -38.34 21.73 31.28
C ARG A 184 -38.05 21.03 32.60
N SER A 185 -36.99 20.21 32.65
CA SER A 185 -36.56 19.53 33.88
C SER A 185 -36.18 20.46 35.03
N SER A 186 -35.94 21.74 34.74
CA SER A 186 -35.67 22.80 35.74
C SER A 186 -36.90 23.26 36.51
N GLN A 187 -38.10 22.95 36.02
CA GLN A 187 -39.39 23.27 36.66
C GLN A 187 -39.86 22.17 37.62
N LEU A 188 -39.07 21.09 37.75
CA LEU A 188 -39.32 20.01 38.70
C LEU A 188 -38.65 20.33 40.05
N ASP A 189 -39.33 19.99 41.14
CA ASP A 189 -38.75 19.97 42.49
C ASP A 189 -37.42 19.16 42.49
N PRO A 190 -36.39 19.53 43.28
CA PRO A 190 -35.12 18.79 43.38
C PRO A 190 -35.27 17.26 43.47
N ARG A 191 -36.25 16.75 44.23
CA ARG A 191 -36.49 15.30 44.38
C ARG A 191 -37.06 14.68 43.10
N ALA A 192 -38.00 15.38 42.45
CA ALA A 192 -38.61 14.96 41.19
C ALA A 192 -37.61 15.02 40.01
N ASN A 193 -36.74 16.04 39.98
CA ASN A 193 -35.69 16.18 38.98
C ASN A 193 -34.63 15.06 39.11
N LEU A 194 -34.25 14.68 40.33
CA LEU A 194 -33.34 13.55 40.56
C LEU A 194 -33.94 12.23 40.05
N LEU A 195 -35.24 12.00 40.30
CA LEU A 195 -35.95 10.82 39.81
C LEU A 195 -36.05 10.82 38.27
N TYR A 196 -36.39 11.95 37.66
CA TYR A 196 -36.43 12.12 36.21
C TYR A 196 -35.07 11.83 35.56
N LYS A 197 -33.96 12.33 36.13
CA LYS A 197 -32.59 12.02 35.67
C LYS A 197 -32.26 10.54 35.79
N LYS A 198 -32.67 9.86 36.87
CA LYS A 198 -32.48 8.41 37.01
C LYS A 198 -33.30 7.65 35.96
N LEU A 199 -34.58 7.97 35.79
CA LEU A 199 -35.48 7.32 34.83
C LEU A 199 -35.01 7.49 33.38
N THR A 200 -34.60 8.69 32.99
CA THR A 200 -34.00 8.94 31.66
C THR A 200 -32.69 8.17 31.45
N THR A 201 -31.84 8.09 32.48
CA THR A 201 -30.61 7.28 32.41
C THR A 201 -30.94 5.80 32.23
N TRP A 202 -31.93 5.29 32.97
CA TRP A 202 -32.37 3.89 32.88
C TRP A 202 -33.08 3.58 31.56
N SER A 203 -33.90 4.48 31.02
CA SER A 203 -34.57 4.29 29.74
C SER A 203 -33.56 4.21 28.59
N VAL A 204 -32.53 5.06 28.60
CA VAL A 204 -31.41 4.98 27.64
C VAL A 204 -30.64 3.66 27.79
N LYS A 205 -30.42 3.19 29.02
CA LYS A 205 -29.79 1.88 29.28
C LYS A 205 -30.64 0.73 28.74
N MET A 206 -31.95 0.74 28.98
CA MET A 206 -32.89 -0.27 28.48
C MET A 206 -32.96 -0.28 26.95
N ALA A 207 -33.05 0.89 26.31
CA ALA A 207 -33.01 1.01 24.85
C ALA A 207 -31.69 0.50 24.25
N ARG A 208 -30.56 0.73 24.93
CA ARG A 208 -29.26 0.15 24.52
C ARG A 208 -29.24 -1.36 24.68
N MET A 209 -29.84 -1.89 25.75
CA MET A 209 -29.91 -3.33 26.02
C MET A 209 -30.82 -4.03 25.01
N ALA A 210 -32.00 -3.47 24.72
CA ALA A 210 -32.91 -3.96 23.69
C ALA A 210 -32.23 -4.04 22.31
N ARG A 211 -31.53 -2.97 21.90
CA ARG A 211 -30.73 -2.96 20.65
C ARG A 211 -29.64 -4.04 20.64
N LYS A 212 -28.95 -4.27 21.77
CA LYS A 212 -27.96 -5.35 21.89
C LYS A 212 -28.60 -6.73 21.74
N ILE A 213 -29.75 -6.96 22.37
CA ILE A 213 -30.49 -8.22 22.27
C ILE A 213 -30.93 -8.48 20.82
N THR A 214 -31.50 -7.49 20.14
CA THR A 214 -31.91 -7.62 18.73
C THR A 214 -30.72 -7.92 17.83
N SER A 215 -29.60 -7.20 18.00
CA SER A 215 -28.35 -7.47 17.27
C SER A 215 -27.84 -8.89 17.53
N TYR A 216 -27.90 -9.36 18.78
CA TYR A 216 -27.50 -10.71 19.15
C TYR A 216 -28.36 -11.77 18.45
N LYS A 217 -29.70 -11.61 18.46
CA LYS A 217 -30.64 -12.50 17.78
C LYS A 217 -30.36 -12.62 16.27
N ILE A 218 -30.12 -11.50 15.59
CA ILE A 218 -29.78 -11.49 14.15
C ILE A 218 -28.47 -12.24 13.89
N ARG A 219 -27.45 -12.07 14.74
CA ARG A 219 -26.19 -12.81 14.60
C ARG A 219 -26.38 -14.30 14.83
N LEU A 220 -27.21 -14.68 15.80
CA LEU A 220 -27.50 -16.08 16.10
C LEU A 220 -28.19 -16.77 14.93
N GLN A 221 -29.19 -16.12 14.31
CA GLN A 221 -29.86 -16.64 13.11
C GLN A 221 -28.87 -16.85 11.95
N LYS A 222 -27.97 -15.90 11.71
CA LYS A 222 -26.92 -16.06 10.67
C LYS A 222 -25.96 -17.20 10.98
N ALA A 223 -25.59 -17.37 12.26
CA ALA A 223 -24.73 -18.48 12.67
C ALA A 223 -25.43 -19.84 12.51
N GLN A 224 -26.72 -19.93 12.84
CA GLN A 224 -27.52 -21.14 12.63
C GLN A 224 -27.61 -21.51 11.14
N LEU A 225 -27.76 -20.52 10.26
CA LEU A 225 -27.76 -20.76 8.81
C LEU A 225 -26.40 -21.30 8.31
N CYS A 226 -25.29 -20.74 8.80
CA CYS A 226 -23.95 -21.25 8.51
C CYS A 226 -23.67 -22.64 9.13
N ASN A 227 -24.43 -23.06 10.14
CA ASN A 227 -24.33 -24.37 10.78
C ASN A 227 -25.30 -25.40 10.19
N SER A 228 -26.08 -25.04 9.17
CA SER A 228 -26.93 -26.00 8.48
C SER A 228 -26.09 -27.07 7.76
N GLU A 229 -26.58 -28.31 7.76
CA GLU A 229 -25.91 -29.44 7.11
C GLU A 229 -25.65 -29.18 5.62
N GLY A 230 -26.60 -28.52 4.95
CA GLY A 230 -26.45 -28.11 3.55
C GLY A 230 -25.30 -27.14 3.32
N PHE A 231 -25.13 -26.14 4.20
CA PHE A 231 -24.02 -25.19 4.09
C PHE A 231 -22.67 -25.88 4.35
N GLN A 232 -22.61 -26.73 5.38
CA GLN A 232 -21.39 -27.48 5.70
C GLN A 232 -20.97 -28.41 4.56
N LYS A 233 -21.92 -29.09 3.91
CA LYS A 233 -21.66 -29.95 2.75
C LYS A 233 -21.12 -29.19 1.53
N ILE A 234 -21.57 -27.96 1.30
CA ILE A 234 -21.02 -27.10 0.23
C ILE A 234 -19.64 -26.59 0.64
N MET A 235 -19.45 -26.19 1.90
CA MET A 235 -18.17 -25.68 2.38
C MET A 235 -17.08 -26.76 2.48
N SER A 236 -17.43 -28.03 2.64
CA SER A 236 -16.47 -29.14 2.58
C SER A 236 -15.94 -29.40 1.17
N GLN A 237 -16.59 -28.87 0.13
CA GLN A 237 -16.14 -29.01 -1.26
C GLN A 237 -15.19 -27.89 -1.71
N VAL A 238 -15.05 -26.82 -0.91
CA VAL A 238 -14.18 -25.69 -1.25
C VAL A 238 -12.94 -25.66 -0.37
N ASN A 239 -11.87 -25.04 -0.86
CA ASN A 239 -10.66 -24.84 -0.07
C ASN A 239 -10.90 -23.88 1.11
N ASN A 240 -10.01 -23.94 2.10
CA ASN A 240 -10.15 -23.13 3.32
C ASN A 240 -10.18 -21.61 3.05
N TYR A 241 -9.43 -21.12 2.06
CA TYR A 241 -9.42 -19.69 1.72
C TYR A 241 -10.77 -19.22 1.15
N THR A 242 -11.37 -20.01 0.26
CA THR A 242 -12.69 -19.76 -0.31
C THR A 242 -13.76 -19.83 0.78
N HIS A 243 -13.68 -20.83 1.66
CA HIS A 243 -14.56 -20.95 2.81
C HIS A 243 -14.50 -19.69 3.70
N GLN A 244 -13.30 -19.27 4.11
CA GLN A 244 -13.10 -18.06 4.90
C GLN A 244 -13.58 -16.80 4.18
N PHE A 245 -13.33 -16.70 2.88
CA PHE A 245 -13.79 -15.58 2.06
C PHE A 245 -15.32 -15.48 2.03
N ILE A 246 -16.02 -16.60 1.80
CA ILE A 246 -17.49 -16.65 1.78
C ILE A 246 -18.05 -16.24 3.15
N LEU A 247 -17.52 -16.78 4.24
CA LEU A 247 -17.89 -16.35 5.59
C LEU A 247 -17.66 -14.86 5.83
N SER A 248 -16.57 -14.31 5.28
CA SER A 248 -16.29 -12.87 5.32
C SER A 248 -17.38 -12.05 4.62
N GLN A 249 -17.82 -12.50 3.43
CA GLN A 249 -18.88 -11.84 2.67
C GLN A 249 -20.22 -11.88 3.42
N ILE A 250 -20.63 -13.04 3.94
CA ILE A 250 -21.88 -13.20 4.72
C ILE A 250 -21.89 -12.26 5.93
N ARG A 251 -20.75 -12.08 6.61
CA ARG A 251 -20.64 -11.19 7.77
C ARG A 251 -20.74 -9.71 7.42
N ASN A 252 -20.19 -9.30 6.26
CA ASN A 252 -19.88 -7.90 5.98
C ASN A 252 -20.66 -7.25 4.82
N GLN A 253 -21.22 -8.03 3.88
CA GLN A 253 -21.83 -7.49 2.66
C GLN A 253 -23.02 -6.57 2.96
N GLU A 254 -23.94 -7.02 3.82
CA GLU A 254 -25.13 -6.28 4.25
C GLU A 254 -24.81 -5.13 5.23
N ARG A 255 -23.59 -5.06 5.75
CA ARG A 255 -23.20 -3.99 6.68
C ARG A 255 -22.81 -2.74 5.91
N ALA A 256 -23.21 -1.59 6.46
CA ALA A 256 -22.71 -0.30 6.01
C ALA A 256 -21.16 -0.28 6.02
N LEU A 257 -20.55 0.45 5.06
CA LEU A 257 -19.10 0.46 4.83
C LEU A 257 -18.25 0.69 6.09
N LYS A 258 -18.70 1.59 6.99
CA LYS A 258 -17.98 1.92 8.25
C LYS A 258 -18.13 0.85 9.34
N CYS A 259 -19.08 -0.05 9.20
CA CYS A 259 -19.44 -1.08 10.17
C CYS A 259 -18.89 -2.47 9.80
N ARG A 260 -18.24 -2.59 8.64
CA ARG A 260 -17.54 -3.82 8.23
C ARG A 260 -16.34 -4.08 9.14
N ARG A 261 -16.14 -5.33 9.52
CA ARG A 261 -15.06 -5.77 10.42
C ARG A 261 -14.42 -7.02 9.81
N TYR A 262 -13.10 -6.96 9.66
CA TYR A 262 -12.31 -7.99 8.98
C TYR A 262 -11.37 -8.66 9.98
N THR A 263 -11.28 -9.98 9.91
CA THR A 263 -10.32 -10.79 10.67
C THR A 263 -8.90 -10.57 10.16
N LEU A 264 -7.90 -11.19 10.78
CA LEU A 264 -6.53 -11.15 10.28
C LEU A 264 -6.41 -11.89 8.94
N GLU A 265 -7.00 -13.09 8.84
CA GLU A 265 -7.01 -13.90 7.63
C GLU A 265 -7.69 -13.18 6.45
N ASP A 266 -8.83 -12.51 6.70
CA ASP A 266 -9.48 -11.66 5.71
C ASP A 266 -8.53 -10.61 5.14
N LYS A 267 -7.74 -9.98 6.02
CA LYS A 267 -6.77 -8.95 5.63
C LYS A 267 -5.56 -9.54 4.93
N ILE A 268 -5.10 -10.74 5.31
CA ILE A 268 -4.00 -11.44 4.64
C ILE A 268 -4.41 -11.80 3.22
N LEU A 269 -5.58 -12.43 3.03
CA LEU A 269 -6.10 -12.74 1.70
C LEU A 269 -6.26 -11.48 0.84
N ALA A 270 -6.87 -10.44 1.40
CA ALA A 270 -7.03 -9.16 0.73
C ALA A 270 -5.68 -8.48 0.40
N LEU A 271 -4.68 -8.60 1.28
CA LEU A 271 -3.34 -8.09 1.06
C LEU A 271 -2.65 -8.82 -0.08
N SER A 272 -2.75 -10.15 -0.14
CA SER A 272 -2.21 -10.96 -1.24
C SER A 272 -2.82 -10.54 -2.58
N LEU A 273 -4.15 -10.37 -2.65
CA LEU A 273 -4.84 -9.88 -3.85
C LEU A 273 -4.40 -8.46 -4.23
N TYR A 274 -4.27 -7.57 -3.24
CA TYR A 274 -3.84 -6.18 -3.44
C TYR A 274 -2.40 -6.08 -3.95
N LYS A 275 -1.50 -6.92 -3.43
CA LYS A 275 -0.09 -6.98 -3.83
C LYS A 275 0.09 -7.61 -5.21
N ALA A 276 -0.74 -8.59 -5.58
CA ALA A 276 -0.76 -9.15 -6.92
C ALA A 276 -1.25 -8.13 -7.97
N SER A 277 -2.34 -7.40 -7.68
CA SER A 277 -2.81 -6.33 -8.56
C SER A 277 -3.64 -5.30 -7.82
N GLY A 278 -3.08 -4.10 -7.63
CA GLY A 278 -3.81 -2.99 -7.02
C GLY A 278 -5.02 -2.53 -7.83
N LYS A 279 -4.95 -2.60 -9.17
CA LYS A 279 -6.09 -2.29 -10.06
C LYS A 279 -7.18 -3.35 -9.97
N GLY A 280 -6.79 -4.62 -10.05
CA GLY A 280 -7.72 -5.76 -9.91
C GLY A 280 -8.40 -5.76 -8.55
N TYR A 281 -7.65 -5.51 -7.48
CA TYR A 281 -8.20 -5.38 -6.13
C TYR A 281 -9.22 -4.25 -6.00
N ARG A 282 -8.96 -3.08 -6.60
CA ARG A 282 -9.92 -1.96 -6.58
C ARG A 282 -11.22 -2.34 -7.29
N LEU A 283 -11.16 -3.07 -8.39
CA LEU A 283 -12.34 -3.60 -9.07
C LEU A 283 -13.10 -4.57 -8.16
N LEU A 284 -12.41 -5.57 -7.61
CA LEU A 284 -13.00 -6.56 -6.70
C LEU A 284 -13.61 -5.90 -5.45
N SER A 285 -13.01 -4.84 -4.92
CA SER A 285 -13.52 -4.12 -3.74
C SER A 285 -14.84 -3.37 -3.96
N LYS A 286 -15.23 -3.18 -5.23
CA LYS A 286 -16.56 -2.64 -5.58
C LYS A 286 -17.64 -3.72 -5.54
N ILE A 287 -17.26 -4.97 -5.78
CA ILE A 287 -18.16 -6.12 -5.89
C ILE A 287 -18.28 -6.80 -4.52
N PHE A 288 -17.15 -7.06 -3.89
CA PHE A 288 -17.03 -7.79 -2.63
C PHE A 288 -16.76 -6.85 -1.45
N ALA A 289 -17.22 -7.24 -0.26
CA ALA A 289 -16.85 -6.64 0.99
C ALA A 289 -15.38 -6.95 1.33
N LEU A 290 -14.47 -6.13 0.79
CA LEU A 290 -13.03 -6.22 1.03
C LEU A 290 -12.51 -5.05 1.89
N PRO A 291 -11.39 -5.24 2.62
CA PRO A 291 -10.72 -4.15 3.33
C PRO A 291 -10.33 -2.99 2.42
N HIS A 292 -10.33 -1.76 2.95
CA HIS A 292 -9.80 -0.64 2.19
C HIS A 292 -8.26 -0.73 2.08
N PRO A 293 -7.61 -0.30 0.98
CA PRO A 293 -6.14 -0.35 0.85
C PRO A 293 -5.39 0.28 2.03
N ARG A 294 -5.87 1.41 2.57
CA ARG A 294 -5.30 2.02 3.79
C ARG A 294 -5.26 1.07 4.99
N THR A 295 -6.26 0.19 5.16
CA THR A 295 -6.29 -0.81 6.23
C THR A 295 -5.19 -1.85 6.02
N LEU A 296 -4.93 -2.23 4.77
CA LEU A 296 -3.85 -3.15 4.40
C LEU A 296 -2.48 -2.48 4.60
N SER A 297 -2.32 -1.21 4.23
CA SER A 297 -1.10 -0.44 4.51
C SER A 297 -0.83 -0.33 6.01
N LYS A 298 -1.85 -0.07 6.83
CA LYS A 298 -1.70 -0.08 8.30
C LYS A 298 -1.33 -1.44 8.86
N LEU A 299 -1.75 -2.53 8.22
CA LEU A 299 -1.32 -3.87 8.61
C LEU A 299 0.18 -4.06 8.34
N LEU A 300 0.65 -3.65 7.16
CA LEU A 300 2.08 -3.71 6.79
C LEU A 300 2.95 -2.82 7.67
N GLN A 301 2.46 -1.64 8.07
CA GLN A 301 3.17 -0.72 8.98
C GLN A 301 3.50 -1.34 10.34
N LYS A 302 2.84 -2.43 10.74
CA LYS A 302 3.15 -3.15 11.98
C LYS A 302 4.45 -3.96 11.90
N ILE A 303 5.00 -4.14 10.71
CA ILE A 303 6.24 -4.89 10.49
C ILE A 303 7.36 -3.85 10.32
N PRO A 304 8.15 -3.56 11.37
CA PRO A 304 9.24 -2.59 11.26
C PRO A 304 10.40 -3.23 10.48
N LEU A 305 10.55 -2.81 9.22
CA LEU A 305 11.72 -3.15 8.41
C LEU A 305 12.69 -1.99 8.49
N GLN A 306 13.86 -2.21 9.10
CA GLN A 306 14.92 -1.23 9.23
C GLN A 306 16.13 -1.62 8.37
N PRO A 307 16.97 -0.65 7.97
CA PRO A 307 18.25 -0.93 7.32
C PRO A 307 19.16 -1.80 8.20
N GLY A 308 20.05 -2.54 7.56
CA GLY A 308 20.89 -3.56 8.17
C GLY A 308 20.27 -4.95 8.07
N ILE A 309 20.61 -5.81 9.03
CA ILE A 309 20.13 -7.19 9.12
C ILE A 309 18.74 -7.20 9.72
N ASN A 310 17.77 -7.80 9.03
CA ASN A 310 16.38 -7.76 9.48
C ASN A 310 16.03 -8.91 10.42
N GLU A 311 16.09 -8.65 11.73
CA GLU A 311 15.82 -9.67 12.74
C GLU A 311 14.44 -10.34 12.62
N ILE A 312 13.41 -9.61 12.18
CA ILE A 312 12.04 -10.17 12.06
C ILE A 312 12.03 -11.24 10.96
N ILE A 313 12.73 -10.99 9.86
CA ILE A 313 12.89 -11.95 8.78
C ILE A 313 13.72 -13.15 9.27
N PHE A 314 14.82 -12.93 9.99
CA PHE A 314 15.63 -14.02 10.53
C PHE A 314 14.86 -14.89 11.54
N LYS A 315 14.05 -14.28 12.43
CA LYS A 315 13.17 -15.00 13.36
C LYS A 315 12.16 -15.87 12.62
N SER A 316 11.51 -15.31 11.60
CA SER A 316 10.58 -16.05 10.72
C SER A 316 11.27 -17.19 9.96
N LEU A 317 12.48 -16.94 9.43
CA LEU A 317 13.28 -17.96 8.75
C LEU A 317 13.65 -19.09 9.72
N GLN A 318 14.08 -18.78 10.94
CA GLN A 318 14.44 -19.76 11.96
C GLN A 318 13.28 -20.71 12.28
N GLU A 319 12.05 -20.20 12.38
CA GLU A 319 10.85 -21.03 12.55
C GLU A 319 10.62 -21.97 11.36
N ASN A 320 10.81 -21.48 10.13
CA ASN A 320 10.66 -22.29 8.93
C ASN A 320 11.76 -23.37 8.81
N ILE A 321 13.00 -23.05 9.19
CA ILE A 321 14.16 -23.95 9.11
C ILE A 321 14.03 -25.16 10.04
N ARG A 322 13.35 -25.01 11.19
CA ARG A 322 13.09 -26.14 12.11
C ARG A 322 12.34 -27.28 11.43
N GLY A 323 11.49 -26.98 10.46
CA GLY A 323 10.75 -27.98 9.67
C GLY A 323 11.45 -28.42 8.38
N MET A 324 12.61 -27.85 8.03
CA MET A 324 13.32 -28.16 6.80
C MET A 324 14.22 -29.38 6.94
N LYS A 325 14.29 -30.19 5.87
CA LYS A 325 15.29 -31.26 5.74
C LYS A 325 16.69 -30.66 5.61
N LYS A 326 17.75 -31.43 5.88
CA LYS A 326 19.13 -30.95 5.78
C LYS A 326 19.44 -30.35 4.40
N ASP A 327 19.07 -31.05 3.33
CA ASP A 327 19.32 -30.60 1.96
C ASP A 327 18.57 -29.31 1.59
N ASP A 328 17.40 -29.05 2.21
CA ASP A 328 16.61 -27.84 1.98
C ASP A 328 17.23 -26.58 2.62
N LYS A 329 18.15 -26.77 3.57
CA LYS A 329 18.86 -25.69 4.29
C LYS A 329 20.06 -25.16 3.51
N ILE A 330 20.51 -25.92 2.50
CA ILE A 330 21.62 -25.54 1.63
C ILE A 330 21.16 -24.37 0.75
N CYS A 331 21.85 -23.24 0.87
CA CYS A 331 21.51 -22.01 0.17
C CYS A 331 22.74 -21.22 -0.29
N ILE A 332 22.50 -20.30 -1.21
CA ILE A 332 23.47 -19.32 -1.68
C ILE A 332 23.07 -17.92 -1.23
N LEU A 333 24.07 -17.08 -0.96
CA LEU A 333 23.87 -15.68 -0.64
C LEU A 333 24.18 -14.81 -1.86
N MET A 334 23.15 -14.20 -2.42
CA MET A 334 23.27 -13.28 -3.55
C MET A 334 23.27 -11.85 -3.03
N PHE A 335 24.09 -10.97 -3.60
CA PHE A 335 24.04 -9.55 -3.29
C PHE A 335 24.32 -8.69 -4.50
N ASP A 336 23.64 -7.54 -4.55
CA ASP A 336 23.76 -6.57 -5.62
C ASP A 336 23.41 -5.16 -5.12
N GLU A 337 23.93 -4.16 -5.83
CA GLU A 337 23.71 -2.76 -5.55
C GLU A 337 22.76 -2.16 -6.59
N MET A 338 21.84 -1.30 -6.15
CA MET A 338 20.93 -0.58 -7.03
C MET A 338 20.94 0.91 -6.74
N SER A 339 21.08 1.73 -7.78
CA SER A 339 20.89 3.17 -7.68
C SER A 339 19.42 3.52 -7.45
N ILE A 340 19.16 4.50 -6.62
CA ILE A 340 17.84 5.01 -6.27
C ILE A 340 17.80 6.54 -6.38
N ASP A 341 16.60 7.10 -6.56
CA ASP A 341 16.42 8.54 -6.57
C ASP A 341 16.68 9.12 -5.17
N VAL A 342 17.55 10.12 -5.11
CA VAL A 342 17.86 10.83 -3.87
C VAL A 342 16.65 11.63 -3.43
N ASN A 343 16.15 11.34 -2.23
CA ASN A 343 15.05 12.08 -1.63
C ASN A 343 15.10 11.98 -0.11
N VAL A 344 14.96 13.12 0.58
CA VAL A 344 14.95 13.18 2.04
C VAL A 344 13.57 13.62 2.52
N TYR A 345 13.01 12.86 3.46
CA TYR A 345 11.78 13.24 4.11
C TYR A 345 11.75 12.82 5.58
N TYR A 346 11.05 13.61 6.39
CA TYR A 346 10.90 13.31 7.81
C TYR A 346 9.71 12.38 8.06
N ASN A 347 9.98 11.18 8.57
CA ASN A 347 8.97 10.24 9.01
C ASN A 347 8.57 10.53 10.45
N ARG A 348 7.52 11.36 10.60
CA ARG A 348 6.93 11.75 11.89
C ARG A 348 6.50 10.60 12.79
N HIS A 349 6.16 9.44 12.24
CA HIS A 349 5.67 8.31 13.05
C HIS A 349 6.80 7.64 13.83
N ASN A 350 7.96 7.52 13.20
CA ASN A 350 9.13 6.86 13.77
C ASN A 350 10.16 7.88 14.30
N ASP A 351 9.90 9.18 14.13
CA ASP A 351 10.83 10.27 14.45
C ASP A 351 12.21 10.10 13.80
N ILE A 352 12.23 9.82 12.49
CA ILE A 352 13.48 9.62 11.72
C ILE A 352 13.48 10.38 10.40
N ILE A 353 14.65 10.84 9.98
CA ILE A 353 14.89 11.46 8.67
C ILE A 353 15.23 10.36 7.65
N VAL A 354 14.29 9.98 6.79
CA VAL A 354 14.52 8.95 5.76
C VAL A 354 15.21 9.59 4.56
N GLY A 355 16.07 8.84 3.87
CA GLY A 355 16.78 9.30 2.66
C GLY A 355 18.28 9.59 2.86
N ILE A 356 18.82 9.19 4.01
CA ILE A 356 20.25 9.32 4.33
C ILE A 356 20.91 7.95 4.40
N GLU A 357 22.24 7.95 4.29
CA GLU A 357 23.07 6.77 4.41
C GLU A 357 22.88 6.08 5.76
N ASP A 358 22.51 4.80 5.70
CA ASP A 358 22.13 3.99 6.85
C ASP A 358 22.51 2.53 6.60
N PHE A 359 23.55 2.08 7.30
CA PHE A 359 24.05 0.71 7.29
C PHE A 359 23.45 -0.15 8.41
N GLY A 360 22.43 0.35 9.13
CA GLY A 360 21.82 -0.27 10.29
C GLY A 360 22.57 -0.02 11.58
N HIS A 361 23.87 -0.34 11.61
CA HIS A 361 24.74 -0.11 12.77
C HIS A 361 25.37 1.29 12.78
N LYS A 362 25.47 1.93 11.61
CA LYS A 362 26.07 3.24 11.41
C LYS A 362 25.21 4.05 10.45
N ARG A 363 24.92 5.28 10.86
CA ARG A 363 24.14 6.23 10.08
C ARG A 363 24.91 7.52 9.93
N SER A 364 24.89 8.10 8.74
CA SER A 364 25.58 9.36 8.45
C SER A 364 24.60 10.39 7.88
N SER A 365 25.00 11.66 7.86
CA SER A 365 24.20 12.76 7.29
C SER A 365 24.29 12.82 5.76
N LYS A 366 25.00 11.89 5.11
CA LYS A 366 25.11 11.84 3.66
C LYS A 366 23.81 11.38 3.03
N LEU A 367 23.51 11.91 1.85
CA LEU A 367 22.32 11.52 1.09
C LEU A 367 22.53 10.14 0.49
N ALA A 368 21.53 9.27 0.63
CA ALA A 368 21.55 7.96 0.03
C ALA A 368 21.06 8.01 -1.42
N ASP A 369 21.86 7.48 -2.32
CA ASP A 369 21.59 7.33 -3.76
C ASP A 369 21.76 5.86 -4.22
N HIS A 370 22.24 4.98 -3.34
CA HIS A 370 22.38 3.54 -3.61
C HIS A 370 21.79 2.69 -2.48
N VAL A 371 21.33 1.50 -2.84
CA VAL A 371 20.86 0.46 -1.93
C VAL A 371 21.62 -0.83 -2.21
N ASN A 372 22.27 -1.38 -1.19
CA ASN A 372 22.82 -2.72 -1.23
C ASN A 372 21.82 -3.72 -0.65
N LEU A 373 21.58 -4.84 -1.33
CA LEU A 373 20.62 -5.86 -0.91
C LEU A 373 21.28 -7.23 -0.85
N PHE A 374 21.10 -7.93 0.27
CA PHE A 374 21.45 -9.33 0.43
C PHE A 374 20.21 -10.22 0.38
N MET A 375 20.24 -11.24 -0.48
CA MET A 375 19.15 -12.17 -0.70
C MET A 375 19.65 -13.61 -0.63
N LEU A 376 18.99 -14.42 0.19
CA LEU A 376 19.20 -15.85 0.24
C LEU A 376 18.39 -16.56 -0.85
N ARG A 377 18.97 -17.60 -1.41
CA ARG A 377 18.30 -18.50 -2.35
C ARG A 377 18.63 -19.96 -2.00
N GLY A 378 17.59 -20.77 -1.78
CA GLY A 378 17.75 -22.21 -1.60
C GLY A 378 18.21 -22.91 -2.87
N LEU A 379 19.15 -23.86 -2.72
CA LEU A 379 19.70 -24.64 -3.82
C LEU A 379 18.81 -25.83 -4.16
N HIS A 380 18.52 -26.69 -3.18
CA HIS A 380 17.68 -27.86 -3.37
C HIS A 380 16.22 -27.46 -3.54
N ARG A 381 15.63 -26.84 -2.51
CA ARG A 381 14.30 -26.24 -2.58
C ARG A 381 14.39 -24.81 -3.09
N GLN A 382 13.65 -24.50 -4.16
CA GLN A 382 13.64 -23.16 -4.75
C GLN A 382 12.82 -22.19 -3.88
N TRP A 383 13.47 -21.56 -2.91
CA TRP A 383 12.94 -20.44 -2.13
C TRP A 383 13.89 -19.24 -2.21
N ARG A 384 13.37 -18.04 -2.00
CA ARG A 384 14.15 -16.79 -2.01
C ARG A 384 13.69 -15.86 -0.90
N GLN A 385 14.61 -15.24 -0.19
CA GLN A 385 14.28 -14.31 0.89
C GLN A 385 15.31 -13.19 0.96
N PRO A 386 14.93 -11.91 0.74
CA PRO A 386 15.76 -10.78 1.10
C PRO A 386 15.95 -10.75 2.62
N VAL A 387 17.20 -10.64 3.07
CA VAL A 387 17.55 -10.75 4.52
C VAL A 387 18.15 -9.49 5.10
N SER A 388 18.84 -8.70 4.28
CA SER A 388 19.45 -7.45 4.70
C SER A 388 19.44 -6.44 3.57
N PHE A 389 19.24 -5.17 3.90
CA PHE A 389 19.40 -4.06 2.96
C PHE A 389 20.04 -2.87 3.66
N THR A 390 20.87 -2.12 2.96
CA THR A 390 21.51 -0.90 3.51
C THR A 390 21.49 0.23 2.49
N PHE A 391 21.48 1.46 2.97
CA PHE A 391 21.53 2.67 2.15
C PHE A 391 22.93 3.27 2.19
N SER A 392 23.50 3.60 1.04
CA SER A 392 24.83 4.21 0.93
C SER A 392 24.80 5.49 0.09
N SER A 393 25.77 6.36 0.36
CA SER A 393 26.10 7.50 -0.50
C SER A 393 27.23 7.10 -1.44
N GLY A 394 26.89 6.94 -2.71
CA GLY A 394 27.70 6.29 -3.73
C GLY A 394 27.78 4.76 -3.55
N PRO A 395 28.61 4.11 -4.39
CA PRO A 395 28.87 2.69 -4.30
C PRO A 395 29.43 2.28 -2.94
N VAL A 396 29.01 1.13 -2.43
CA VAL A 396 29.46 0.63 -1.13
C VAL A 396 30.98 0.40 -1.17
N THR A 397 31.68 0.83 -0.13
CA THR A 397 33.12 0.59 0.00
C THR A 397 33.41 -0.90 0.22
N SER A 398 34.54 -1.38 -0.29
CA SER A 398 34.93 -2.79 -0.16
C SER A 398 35.04 -3.25 1.31
N GLU A 399 35.49 -2.37 2.21
CA GLU A 399 35.58 -2.64 3.65
C GLU A 399 34.20 -2.82 4.29
N ASN A 400 33.26 -1.90 4.02
CA ASN A 400 31.90 -2.02 4.54
C ASN A 400 31.18 -3.23 3.97
N LEU A 401 31.37 -3.52 2.68
CA LEU A 401 30.79 -4.68 2.04
C LEU A 401 31.33 -5.98 2.63
N LYS A 402 32.65 -6.08 2.85
CA LYS A 402 33.28 -7.22 3.53
C LYS A 402 32.68 -7.45 4.92
N TYR A 403 32.53 -6.38 5.70
CA TYR A 403 31.91 -6.44 7.02
C TYR A 403 30.46 -6.94 6.95
N GLN A 404 29.63 -6.31 6.11
CA GLN A 404 28.23 -6.71 5.94
C GLN A 404 28.08 -8.16 5.47
N LEU A 405 28.87 -8.58 4.49
CA LEU A 405 28.86 -9.94 3.95
C LEU A 405 29.17 -10.96 5.05
N THR A 406 30.21 -10.70 5.83
CA THR A 406 30.62 -11.57 6.94
C THR A 406 29.53 -11.66 8.01
N GLU A 407 28.93 -10.53 8.39
CA GLU A 407 27.87 -10.49 9.41
C GLU A 407 26.59 -11.19 8.95
N VAL A 408 26.17 -11.00 7.69
CA VAL A 408 25.00 -11.69 7.14
C VAL A 408 25.23 -13.20 7.11
N ILE A 409 26.41 -13.64 6.67
CA ILE A 409 26.77 -15.06 6.64
C ILE A 409 26.74 -15.66 8.05
N LYS A 410 27.38 -15.01 9.04
CA LYS A 410 27.36 -15.48 10.43
C LYS A 410 25.94 -15.67 10.95
N ASN A 411 25.07 -14.67 10.76
CA ASN A 411 23.66 -14.76 11.16
C ASN A 411 22.93 -15.91 10.46
N CYS A 412 23.26 -16.21 9.19
CA CYS A 412 22.69 -17.35 8.46
C CYS A 412 23.14 -18.69 9.05
N LEU A 413 24.43 -18.83 9.39
CA LEU A 413 24.97 -20.03 10.02
C LEU A 413 24.36 -20.25 11.42
N GLU A 414 24.19 -19.18 12.20
CA GLU A 414 23.60 -19.23 13.55
C GLU A 414 22.15 -19.71 13.56
N ILE A 415 21.34 -19.36 12.56
CA ILE A 415 19.96 -19.87 12.43
C ILE A 415 19.89 -21.32 11.91
N GLY A 416 21.03 -21.89 11.52
CA GLY A 416 21.16 -23.26 11.01
C GLY A 416 20.93 -23.41 9.51
N LEU A 417 21.16 -22.35 8.72
CA LEU A 417 21.31 -22.48 7.27
C LEU A 417 22.74 -22.87 6.91
N ASP A 418 22.87 -23.56 5.79
CA ASP A 418 24.16 -23.93 5.22
C ASP A 418 24.42 -23.04 4.00
N VAL A 419 25.27 -22.02 4.16
CA VAL A 419 25.60 -21.05 3.11
C VAL A 419 26.88 -21.50 2.41
N VAL A 420 26.74 -22.17 1.28
CA VAL A 420 27.87 -22.79 0.56
C VAL A 420 28.59 -21.84 -0.39
N ALA A 421 27.90 -20.78 -0.84
CA ALA A 421 28.43 -19.89 -1.86
C ALA A 421 27.84 -18.49 -1.82
N THR A 422 28.60 -17.53 -2.33
CA THR A 422 28.15 -16.15 -2.58
C THR A 422 28.08 -15.86 -4.07
N VAL A 423 27.16 -14.97 -4.49
CA VAL A 423 27.04 -14.54 -5.88
C VAL A 423 26.89 -13.02 -5.95
N CYS A 424 27.76 -12.36 -6.72
CA CYS A 424 27.68 -10.93 -6.98
C CYS A 424 28.09 -10.57 -8.40
N ASP A 425 27.93 -9.30 -8.78
CA ASP A 425 28.47 -8.80 -10.04
C ASP A 425 30.00 -8.57 -9.97
N GLN A 426 30.60 -8.07 -11.05
CA GLN A 426 32.04 -7.80 -11.14
C GLN A 426 32.40 -6.34 -10.79
N GLY A 427 31.62 -5.66 -9.96
CA GLY A 427 31.97 -4.32 -9.48
C GLY A 427 33.32 -4.29 -8.77
N ALA A 428 34.07 -3.18 -8.89
CA ALA A 428 35.40 -3.05 -8.30
C ALA A 428 35.39 -3.26 -6.77
N SER A 429 34.39 -2.69 -6.08
CA SER A 429 34.19 -2.90 -4.64
C SER A 429 33.93 -4.36 -4.29
N ASN A 430 33.12 -5.06 -5.08
CA ASN A 430 32.78 -6.48 -4.88
C ASN A 430 34.01 -7.36 -5.03
N GLN A 431 34.78 -7.17 -6.11
CA GLN A 431 36.04 -7.88 -6.33
C GLN A 431 37.04 -7.63 -5.21
N ALA A 432 37.20 -6.37 -4.78
CA ALA A 432 38.12 -6.01 -3.71
C ALA A 432 37.70 -6.63 -2.35
N ALA A 433 36.41 -6.66 -2.03
CA ALA A 433 35.89 -7.27 -0.81
C ALA A 433 36.14 -8.79 -0.79
N ILE A 434 35.82 -9.50 -1.88
CA ILE A 434 36.05 -10.94 -2.02
C ILE A 434 37.53 -11.28 -1.93
N ASN A 435 38.38 -10.55 -2.67
CA ASN A 435 39.83 -10.76 -2.64
C ASN A 435 40.41 -10.52 -1.25
N SER A 436 39.87 -9.55 -0.51
CA SER A 436 40.27 -9.31 0.88
C SER A 436 39.89 -10.49 1.79
N LEU A 437 38.69 -11.06 1.66
CA LEU A 437 38.28 -12.25 2.44
C LEU A 437 39.12 -13.49 2.13
N ILE A 438 39.44 -13.71 0.84
CA ILE A 438 40.33 -14.80 0.43
C ILE A 438 41.74 -14.59 1.02
N LYS A 439 42.23 -13.34 1.04
CA LYS A 439 43.51 -13.00 1.64
C LYS A 439 43.52 -13.28 3.15
N ASP A 440 42.51 -12.85 3.89
CA ASP A 440 42.38 -13.15 5.33
C ASP A 440 42.42 -14.66 5.60
N THR A 441 41.73 -15.44 4.77
CA THR A 441 41.71 -16.91 4.88
C THR A 441 43.10 -17.50 4.65
N ARG A 442 43.83 -17.04 3.63
CA ARG A 442 45.22 -17.46 3.39
C ARG A 442 46.15 -17.11 4.55
N GLU A 443 45.98 -15.92 5.12
CA GLU A 443 46.77 -15.50 6.29
C GLU A 443 46.48 -16.37 7.52
N HIS A 444 45.22 -16.78 7.72
CA HIS A 444 44.84 -17.67 8.81
C HIS A 444 45.55 -19.03 8.70
N PHE A 445 45.47 -19.71 7.54
CA PHE A 445 46.17 -20.99 7.32
C PHE A 445 47.69 -20.87 7.43
N LEU A 446 48.26 -19.74 6.96
CA LEU A 446 49.70 -19.50 7.08
C LEU A 446 50.15 -19.39 8.55
N ARG A 447 49.34 -18.75 9.42
CA ARG A 447 49.62 -18.65 10.85
C ARG A 447 49.52 -20.00 11.56
N GLU A 448 48.63 -20.87 11.10
CA GLU A 448 48.48 -22.23 11.64
C GLU A 448 49.49 -23.24 11.05
N GLY A 449 50.33 -22.80 10.10
CA GLY A 449 51.31 -23.67 9.44
C GLY A 449 50.69 -24.74 8.54
N GLN A 450 49.46 -24.53 8.08
CA GLN A 450 48.70 -25.46 7.24
C GLN A 450 48.64 -24.98 5.78
N GLU A 451 48.57 -25.92 4.85
CA GLU A 451 48.38 -25.61 3.42
C GLU A 451 46.91 -25.25 3.15
N ASN A 452 46.66 -24.06 2.58
CA ASN A 452 45.31 -23.68 2.18
C ASN A 452 44.90 -24.40 0.88
N ARG A 453 43.97 -25.35 0.99
CA ARG A 453 43.40 -26.10 -0.14
C ARG A 453 41.98 -25.65 -0.54
N LEU A 454 41.48 -24.60 0.08
CA LEU A 454 40.13 -24.10 -0.15
C LEU A 454 40.07 -23.28 -1.45
N PHE A 455 38.93 -23.36 -2.12
CA PHE A 455 38.59 -22.52 -3.28
C PHE A 455 37.98 -21.19 -2.84
N GLY A 456 37.33 -21.18 -1.68
CA GLY A 456 36.62 -20.03 -1.13
C GLY A 456 37.37 -19.25 -0.05
N PHE A 457 36.58 -18.56 0.77
CA PHE A 457 37.02 -17.92 2.01
C PHE A 457 36.30 -18.54 3.21
N LEU A 458 36.90 -18.46 4.40
CA LEU A 458 36.33 -19.01 5.62
C LEU A 458 35.50 -17.99 6.39
N VAL A 459 34.32 -18.41 6.85
CA VAL A 459 33.53 -17.70 7.86
C VAL A 459 33.05 -18.71 8.90
N ASN A 460 33.39 -18.51 10.17
CA ASN A 460 33.10 -19.46 11.26
C ASN A 460 33.52 -20.91 10.95
N ASN A 461 34.69 -21.08 10.34
CA ASN A 461 35.26 -22.37 9.91
C ASN A 461 34.50 -23.11 8.79
N GLU A 462 33.48 -22.48 8.19
CA GLU A 462 32.80 -22.99 7.00
C GLU A 462 33.39 -22.34 5.74
N GLU A 463 33.62 -23.14 4.70
CA GLU A 463 34.10 -22.66 3.40
C GLU A 463 32.95 -22.08 2.58
N ILE A 464 33.16 -20.88 2.04
CA ILE A 464 32.17 -20.19 1.21
C ILE A 464 32.80 -19.83 -0.13
N VAL A 465 32.27 -20.41 -1.20
CA VAL A 465 32.81 -20.25 -2.56
C VAL A 465 32.22 -18.99 -3.22
N PRO A 466 33.04 -18.01 -3.62
CA PRO A 466 32.55 -16.84 -4.33
C PRO A 466 32.35 -17.12 -5.82
N PHE A 467 31.16 -16.81 -6.34
CA PHE A 467 30.85 -16.80 -7.76
C PHE A 467 30.53 -15.39 -8.24
N TYR A 468 30.86 -15.14 -9.51
CA TYR A 468 30.41 -13.94 -10.22
C TYR A 468 29.19 -14.25 -11.10
N ASP A 469 28.34 -13.25 -11.29
CA ASP A 469 27.16 -13.38 -12.14
C ASP A 469 27.55 -13.67 -13.60
N VAL A 470 27.16 -14.86 -14.08
CA VAL A 470 27.51 -15.37 -15.41
C VAL A 470 26.99 -14.48 -16.55
N PRO A 471 25.73 -14.00 -16.54
CA PRO A 471 25.27 -12.95 -17.45
C PRO A 471 26.18 -11.72 -17.52
N HIS A 472 26.70 -11.23 -16.40
CA HIS A 472 27.67 -10.13 -16.38
C HIS A 472 29.01 -10.51 -17.01
N LEU A 473 29.53 -11.72 -16.73
CA LEU A 473 30.74 -12.25 -17.37
C LEU A 473 30.62 -12.28 -18.90
N LEU A 474 29.50 -12.78 -19.42
CA LEU A 474 29.25 -12.84 -20.86
C LEU A 474 29.22 -11.45 -21.49
N LYS A 475 28.56 -10.48 -20.83
CA LYS A 475 28.61 -9.08 -21.26
C LYS A 475 30.05 -8.54 -21.25
N GLY A 476 30.85 -8.92 -20.26
CA GLY A 476 32.28 -8.60 -20.19
C GLY A 476 33.06 -9.11 -21.40
N ILE A 477 32.87 -10.38 -21.79
CA ILE A 477 33.48 -10.98 -22.98
C ILE A 477 33.11 -10.18 -24.23
N ARG A 478 31.82 -9.88 -24.42
CA ARG A 478 31.34 -9.05 -25.54
C ARG A 478 31.99 -7.67 -25.55
N ASN A 479 31.97 -6.97 -24.41
CA ASN A 479 32.48 -5.60 -24.31
C ASN A 479 34.00 -5.55 -24.57
N ASN A 480 34.74 -6.56 -24.09
CA ASN A 480 36.16 -6.68 -24.38
C ASN A 480 36.40 -6.90 -25.86
N LEU A 481 35.67 -7.82 -26.51
CA LEU A 481 35.83 -8.09 -27.94
C LEU A 481 35.38 -6.92 -28.82
N LEU A 482 34.37 -6.15 -28.39
CA LEU A 482 33.92 -4.92 -29.07
C LEU A 482 35.01 -3.84 -29.10
N ASN A 483 35.79 -3.72 -28.03
CA ASN A 483 36.75 -2.65 -27.85
C ASN A 483 38.20 -3.07 -28.14
N LYS A 484 38.48 -4.39 -28.15
CA LYS A 484 39.83 -4.97 -28.24
C LYS A 484 39.77 -6.25 -29.06
N ASP A 485 40.93 -6.64 -29.59
CA ASP A 485 41.09 -7.92 -30.27
C ASP A 485 41.65 -8.98 -29.30
N LEU A 486 41.15 -10.22 -29.43
CA LEU A 486 41.62 -11.37 -28.66
C LEU A 486 42.71 -12.10 -29.44
N HIS A 487 43.94 -12.06 -28.92
CA HIS A 487 45.04 -12.87 -29.41
C HIS A 487 45.01 -14.25 -28.74
N PHE A 488 45.05 -15.32 -29.53
CA PHE A 488 45.04 -16.68 -29.00
C PHE A 488 45.98 -17.58 -29.80
N VAL A 489 46.32 -18.73 -29.22
CA VAL A 489 47.09 -19.78 -29.90
C VAL A 489 46.25 -21.04 -29.93
N MET A 490 45.96 -21.55 -31.12
CA MET A 490 45.27 -22.83 -31.32
C MET A 490 46.07 -23.67 -32.29
N ASN A 491 46.32 -24.94 -31.95
CA ASN A 491 47.11 -25.87 -32.77
C ASN A 491 48.47 -25.28 -33.20
N ASN A 492 49.19 -24.63 -32.25
CA ASN A 492 50.45 -23.92 -32.47
C ASN A 492 50.40 -22.77 -33.49
N LYS A 493 49.21 -22.32 -33.91
CA LYS A 493 49.03 -21.15 -34.78
C LYS A 493 48.51 -19.98 -33.96
N LYS A 494 49.18 -18.82 -34.12
CA LYS A 494 48.70 -17.55 -33.56
C LYS A 494 47.51 -17.08 -34.38
N GLY A 495 46.40 -16.80 -33.70
CA GLY A 495 45.16 -16.30 -34.26
C GLY A 495 44.72 -15.00 -33.57
N ILE A 496 43.91 -14.23 -34.29
CA ILE A 496 43.29 -13.01 -33.77
C ILE A 496 41.78 -13.14 -33.97
N ALA A 497 41.00 -12.96 -32.91
CA ALA A 497 39.56 -12.81 -32.98
C ALA A 497 39.21 -11.34 -32.74
N SER A 498 38.51 -10.73 -33.70
CA SER A 498 38.07 -9.34 -33.65
C SER A 498 36.56 -9.26 -33.82
N TRP A 499 35.91 -8.28 -33.19
CA TRP A 499 34.51 -7.98 -33.45
C TRP A 499 34.23 -7.68 -34.94
N LYS A 500 35.24 -7.18 -35.66
CA LYS A 500 35.18 -6.96 -37.12
C LYS A 500 34.79 -8.23 -37.89
N HIS A 501 35.19 -9.42 -37.40
CA HIS A 501 34.81 -10.68 -38.03
C HIS A 501 33.31 -10.95 -37.92
N ILE A 502 32.70 -10.58 -36.79
CA ILE A 502 31.25 -10.71 -36.55
C ILE A 502 30.49 -9.69 -37.40
N VAL A 503 30.99 -8.45 -37.50
CA VAL A 503 30.43 -7.42 -38.39
C VAL A 503 30.48 -7.88 -39.86
N LYS A 504 31.62 -8.40 -40.31
CA LYS A 504 31.77 -8.94 -41.67
C LYS A 504 30.78 -10.08 -41.92
N PHE A 505 30.66 -11.01 -40.98
CA PHE A 505 29.68 -12.10 -41.04
C PHE A 505 28.24 -11.56 -41.17
N HIS A 506 27.85 -10.62 -40.31
CA HIS A 506 26.51 -10.03 -40.36
C HIS A 506 26.23 -9.35 -41.70
N ASN A 507 27.20 -8.60 -42.23
CA ASN A 507 27.04 -7.88 -43.50
C ASN A 507 26.90 -8.85 -44.70
N LEU A 508 27.68 -9.94 -44.71
CA LEU A 508 27.58 -10.99 -45.73
C LEU A 508 26.26 -11.76 -45.65
N ASP A 509 25.79 -12.09 -44.44
CA ASP A 509 24.51 -12.79 -44.26
C ASP A 509 23.31 -11.87 -44.57
N SER A 510 23.47 -10.56 -44.37
CA SER A 510 22.39 -9.58 -44.58
C SER A 510 22.35 -9.02 -46.01
N SER A 511 23.37 -9.25 -46.84
CA SER A 511 23.40 -8.78 -48.23
C SER A 511 22.39 -9.51 -49.12
N GLU A 512 22.00 -10.73 -48.74
CA GLU A 512 20.98 -11.54 -49.41
C GLU A 512 19.78 -11.79 -48.47
N PRO A 513 18.83 -10.83 -48.35
CA PRO A 513 17.75 -10.89 -47.36
C PRO A 513 16.86 -12.14 -47.49
N THR A 514 16.76 -12.70 -48.69
CA THR A 514 15.94 -13.87 -49.01
C THR A 514 16.57 -15.20 -48.56
N LEU A 515 17.90 -15.24 -48.39
CA LEU A 515 18.66 -16.45 -48.04
C LEU A 515 19.39 -16.33 -46.69
N ARG A 516 18.94 -15.41 -45.85
CA ARG A 516 19.56 -15.12 -44.56
C ARG A 516 19.63 -16.36 -43.66
N LEU A 517 20.85 -16.82 -43.39
CA LEU A 517 21.12 -18.01 -42.57
C LEU A 517 21.03 -17.70 -41.07
N CYS A 518 21.32 -16.47 -40.66
CA CYS A 518 21.28 -16.05 -39.26
C CYS A 518 20.22 -14.97 -38.98
N SER A 519 18.94 -15.31 -39.23
CA SER A 519 17.80 -14.38 -39.06
C SER A 519 17.63 -13.77 -37.67
N LYS A 520 18.17 -14.41 -36.61
CA LYS A 520 18.14 -13.91 -35.23
C LYS A 520 19.14 -12.78 -34.98
N LEU A 521 20.23 -12.73 -35.75
CA LEU A 521 21.23 -11.69 -35.65
C LEU A 521 20.68 -10.43 -36.32
N THR A 522 20.64 -9.32 -35.62
CA THR A 522 20.18 -8.03 -36.18
C THR A 522 21.24 -6.97 -35.95
N ASP A 523 21.07 -5.81 -36.57
CA ASP A 523 21.91 -4.64 -36.32
C ASP A 523 22.08 -4.34 -34.81
N GLU A 524 21.03 -4.53 -34.01
CA GLU A 524 21.08 -4.30 -32.56
C GLU A 524 21.99 -5.30 -31.80
N HIS A 525 22.42 -6.37 -32.46
CA HIS A 525 23.35 -7.36 -31.90
C HIS A 525 24.82 -7.02 -32.21
N VAL A 526 25.08 -6.41 -33.37
CA VAL A 526 26.42 -6.37 -33.97
C VAL A 526 26.95 -4.96 -34.17
N VAL A 527 26.10 -4.01 -34.58
CA VAL A 527 26.52 -2.63 -34.89
C VAL A 527 26.73 -1.86 -33.59
N PRO A 528 27.97 -1.46 -33.23
CA PRO A 528 28.28 -0.91 -31.90
C PRO A 528 27.36 0.23 -31.43
N GLU A 529 26.96 1.10 -32.35
CA GLU A 529 26.07 2.24 -32.10
C GLU A 529 24.63 1.83 -31.74
N LYS A 530 24.17 0.70 -32.28
CA LYS A 530 22.81 0.17 -32.08
C LYS A 530 22.75 -0.89 -30.99
N ILE A 531 23.90 -1.34 -30.46
CA ILE A 531 23.95 -2.42 -29.48
C ILE A 531 23.31 -2.00 -28.17
N LYS A 532 22.27 -2.74 -27.78
CA LYS A 532 21.65 -2.65 -26.45
C LYS A 532 22.55 -3.36 -25.43
N LYS A 533 23.57 -2.67 -24.92
CA LYS A 533 24.62 -3.23 -24.03
C LYS A 533 24.08 -3.99 -22.82
N MET A 534 22.97 -3.57 -22.24
CA MET A 534 22.38 -4.22 -21.06
C MET A 534 21.57 -5.49 -21.37
N LYS A 535 21.20 -5.73 -22.63
CA LYS A 535 20.38 -6.87 -23.03
C LYS A 535 21.24 -8.12 -23.21
N VAL A 536 21.29 -8.95 -22.16
CA VAL A 536 22.11 -10.18 -22.13
C VAL A 536 21.75 -11.15 -23.25
N SER A 537 20.47 -11.26 -23.62
CA SER A 537 20.05 -12.19 -24.68
C SER A 537 20.74 -11.92 -26.01
N TYR A 538 20.98 -10.66 -26.36
CA TYR A 538 21.70 -10.31 -27.60
C TYR A 538 23.15 -10.76 -27.53
N CYS A 539 23.80 -10.58 -26.39
CA CYS A 539 25.15 -11.07 -26.15
C CYS A 539 25.23 -12.60 -26.32
N THR A 540 24.29 -13.34 -25.72
CA THR A 540 24.26 -14.81 -25.82
C THR A 540 23.98 -15.30 -27.23
N GLN A 541 23.19 -14.57 -28.01
CA GLN A 541 22.84 -14.94 -29.38
C GLN A 541 24.02 -14.73 -30.34
N VAL A 542 24.81 -13.67 -30.14
CA VAL A 542 26.06 -13.45 -30.89
C VAL A 542 27.04 -14.60 -30.65
N PHE A 543 27.25 -14.99 -29.38
CA PHE A 543 28.14 -16.10 -29.02
C PHE A 543 27.44 -17.47 -29.04
N SER A 544 26.52 -17.68 -29.98
CA SER A 544 25.81 -18.95 -30.12
C SER A 544 26.58 -19.93 -31.01
N TYR A 545 26.33 -21.22 -30.79
CA TYR A 545 26.85 -22.30 -31.64
C TYR A 545 26.49 -22.10 -33.13
N THR A 546 25.28 -21.61 -33.40
CA THR A 546 24.79 -21.36 -34.77
C THR A 546 25.63 -20.30 -35.48
N VAL A 547 25.89 -19.15 -34.83
CA VAL A 547 26.74 -18.10 -35.41
C VAL A 547 28.14 -18.63 -35.67
N GLY A 548 28.75 -19.30 -34.69
CA GLY A 548 30.09 -19.88 -34.85
C GLY A 548 30.18 -20.88 -36.03
N SER A 549 29.20 -21.77 -36.15
CA SER A 549 29.15 -22.78 -37.22
C SER A 549 28.97 -22.15 -38.61
N LEU A 550 28.12 -21.13 -38.72
CA LEU A 550 27.91 -20.41 -39.97
C LEU A 550 29.13 -19.59 -40.37
N MET A 551 29.81 -18.95 -39.41
CA MET A 551 31.08 -18.26 -39.66
C MET A 551 32.15 -19.22 -40.20
N ILE A 552 32.26 -20.43 -39.64
CA ILE A 552 33.17 -21.48 -40.15
C ILE A 552 32.77 -21.93 -41.57
N ARG A 553 31.47 -22.04 -41.86
CA ARG A 553 30.99 -22.45 -43.18
C ARG A 553 31.30 -21.39 -44.24
N LEU A 554 30.99 -20.13 -43.96
CA LEU A 554 31.26 -19.02 -44.88
C LEU A 554 32.76 -18.80 -45.10
N SER A 555 33.60 -19.00 -44.08
CA SER A 555 35.06 -18.86 -44.25
C SER A 555 35.66 -19.93 -45.16
N LYS A 556 35.05 -21.11 -45.25
CA LYS A 556 35.47 -22.16 -46.20
C LYS A 556 35.07 -21.85 -47.63
N TRP A 557 33.97 -21.14 -47.86
CA TRP A 557 33.51 -20.79 -49.21
C TRP A 557 34.42 -19.79 -49.91
N GLY A 558 35.04 -18.86 -49.17
CA GLY A 558 35.99 -17.90 -49.73
C GLY A 558 37.38 -18.46 -50.11
N ASN A 559 37.64 -19.75 -49.89
CA ASN A 559 38.91 -20.41 -50.24
C ASN A 559 38.82 -21.26 -51.54
N TYR A 560 37.71 -21.16 -52.28
CA TYR A 560 37.49 -21.86 -53.55
C TYR A 560 37.49 -20.94 -54.78
N GLU A 561 37.94 -19.70 -54.61
CA GLU A 561 38.39 -18.79 -55.68
C GLU A 561 39.91 -18.63 -55.55
#